data_AF-A0A371GFE6-F1
#
_entry.id   AF-A0A371GFE6-F1
#
_cell.length_a   1.000
_cell.length_b   1.000
_cell.length_c   1.000
_cell.angle_alpha   90.00
_cell.angle_beta   90.00
_cell.angle_gamma   90.00
#
_symmetry.space_group_name_H-M   'P 1'
#
loop_
_entity.id
_entity.type
_entity.pdbx_description
1 polymer ?
#
loop_
_entity_poly.entity_id
_entity_poly.type
_entity_poly.pdbx_seq_one_letter_code
_entity_poly.pdbx_strand_id
1 'polypeptide(L)'
;MGDPVERMESEGLDSGAAVKTDDLCMEIDPPFQENAVTAEDWRKALNKVVPAVVVLRTTATRSFDTESAASSYATGFIVDKRRGIILTNRHVVKPGPVVAEAMFLNREEVPVHPIYRDPVHDFGFFRYDPAAIQFLNYEEIPLSPEAACVGLEIRVVGNDSGEKDKAT
;
A
#
# COMPACT_ATOMS: atom_id res chain seq x y z
N MET A 1 -6.21 -25.62 64.93
CA MET A 1 -7.08 -25.00 65.97
C MET A 1 -8.07 -24.14 65.21
N GLY A 2 -9.35 -24.48 65.30
CA GLY A 2 -10.43 -23.75 64.66
C GLY A 2 -11.06 -22.72 65.60
N ASP A 3 -11.60 -21.66 64.98
CA ASP A 3 -12.71 -20.76 65.35
C ASP A 3 -12.72 -20.05 66.72
N PRO A 4 -13.55 -18.98 66.93
CA PRO A 4 -14.44 -18.20 66.03
C PRO A 4 -14.33 -16.67 66.30
N VAL A 5 -15.40 -15.90 66.01
CA VAL A 5 -15.80 -14.53 66.46
C VAL A 5 -15.86 -13.57 65.25
N GLU A 6 -16.96 -12.92 64.86
CA GLU A 6 -18.29 -12.75 65.43
C GLU A 6 -19.26 -12.33 64.31
N ARG A 7 -20.53 -12.62 64.54
CA ARG A 7 -21.68 -12.25 63.73
C ARG A 7 -22.19 -10.90 64.24
N MET A 8 -22.38 -9.91 63.37
CA MET A 8 -23.35 -8.85 63.66
C MET A 8 -23.91 -8.25 62.37
N GLU A 9 -25.23 -8.29 62.30
CA GLU A 9 -26.06 -7.92 61.17
C GLU A 9 -26.34 -6.40 61.15
N SER A 10 -26.93 -6.00 60.02
CA SER A 10 -27.96 -4.97 59.85
C SER A 10 -27.54 -3.53 59.48
N GLU A 11 -27.87 -3.24 58.21
CA GLU A 11 -28.65 -2.11 57.71
C GLU A 11 -28.00 -0.75 57.44
N GLY A 12 -28.18 -0.29 56.19
CA GLY A 12 -28.45 1.11 55.91
C GLY A 12 -27.77 1.71 54.69
N LEU A 13 -28.61 2.06 53.71
CA LEU A 13 -28.50 3.21 52.79
C LEU A 13 -27.88 2.98 51.40
N ASP A 14 -28.79 2.62 50.50
CA ASP A 14 -28.82 3.01 49.09
C ASP A 14 -28.58 4.52 48.92
N SER A 15 -27.56 4.89 48.14
CA SER A 15 -27.62 6.08 47.28
C SER A 15 -26.48 6.08 46.23
N GLY A 16 -26.89 6.07 44.96
CA GLY A 16 -26.42 7.05 43.98
C GLY A 16 -25.04 6.86 43.34
N ALA A 17 -25.02 6.26 42.15
CA ALA A 17 -24.38 6.86 40.97
C ALA A 17 -24.77 6.06 39.71
N ALA A 18 -25.82 6.50 39.02
CA ALA A 18 -26.09 6.07 37.65
C ALA A 18 -24.96 6.59 36.76
N VAL A 19 -24.15 5.68 36.25
CA VAL A 19 -23.15 5.97 35.21
C VAL A 19 -23.92 6.34 33.95
N LYS A 20 -23.76 7.58 33.49
CA LYS A 20 -24.24 8.03 32.18
C LYS A 20 -23.42 7.31 31.10
N THR A 21 -24.05 6.34 30.44
CA THR A 21 -23.62 5.87 29.13
C THR A 21 -24.04 6.92 28.10
N ASP A 22 -23.25 7.99 27.98
CA ASP A 22 -23.35 8.93 26.86
C ASP A 22 -22.87 8.22 25.59
N ASP A 23 -23.83 7.82 24.76
CA ASP A 23 -23.89 8.08 23.31
C ASP A 23 -22.56 8.23 22.56
N LEU A 24 -21.79 7.15 22.47
CA LEU A 24 -20.89 6.90 21.33
C LEU A 24 -21.69 6.20 20.23
N CYS A 25 -22.70 6.88 19.71
CA CYS A 25 -23.35 6.52 18.47
C CYS A 25 -22.26 6.61 17.40
N MET A 26 -21.87 5.48 16.82
CA MET A 26 -21.21 5.52 15.53
C MET A 26 -22.22 6.14 14.58
N GLU A 27 -21.99 7.40 14.17
CA GLU A 27 -22.66 8.00 13.02
C GLU A 27 -22.45 7.04 11.86
N ILE A 28 -23.50 6.32 11.48
CA ILE A 28 -23.48 5.45 10.32
C ILE A 28 -23.40 6.40 9.14
N ASP A 29 -22.29 6.36 8.40
CA ASP A 29 -22.15 7.08 7.14
C ASP A 29 -23.44 6.91 6.32
N PRO A 30 -23.95 7.99 5.69
CA PRO A 30 -25.17 7.91 4.90
C PRO A 30 -25.10 6.74 3.91
N PRO A 31 -26.23 6.04 3.65
CA PRO A 31 -26.22 4.84 2.83
C PRO A 31 -25.53 5.12 1.50
N PHE A 32 -24.47 4.37 1.24
CA PHE A 32 -23.68 4.44 0.02
C PHE A 32 -24.61 4.37 -1.18
N GLN A 33 -24.70 5.46 -1.96
CA GLN A 33 -25.41 5.43 -3.23
C GLN A 33 -24.62 4.53 -4.17
N GLU A 34 -25.17 3.35 -4.45
CA GLU A 34 -24.66 2.37 -5.39
C GLU A 34 -24.73 2.95 -6.82
N ASN A 35 -23.81 3.85 -7.15
CA ASN A 35 -23.47 4.12 -8.53
C ASN A 35 -22.71 2.90 -9.02
N ALA A 36 -23.42 1.97 -9.66
CA ALA A 36 -22.81 0.79 -10.24
C ALA A 36 -21.75 1.21 -11.27
N VAL A 37 -20.47 1.06 -10.91
CA VAL A 37 -19.34 1.33 -11.80
C VAL A 37 -19.49 0.42 -13.01
N THR A 38 -19.55 0.99 -14.20
CA THR A 38 -19.77 0.18 -15.41
C THR A 38 -18.46 -0.44 -15.89
N ALA A 39 -18.55 -1.50 -16.70
CA ALA A 39 -17.38 -2.06 -17.38
C ALA A 39 -16.65 -1.02 -18.26
N GLU A 40 -17.38 -0.04 -18.78
CA GLU A 40 -16.81 1.06 -19.56
C GLU A 40 -15.97 2.00 -18.68
N ASP A 41 -16.42 2.30 -17.48
CA ASP A 41 -15.70 3.15 -16.53
C ASP A 41 -14.40 2.47 -16.08
N TRP A 42 -14.46 1.16 -15.84
CA TRP A 42 -13.27 0.35 -15.58
C TRP A 42 -12.28 0.36 -16.74
N ARG A 43 -12.77 0.21 -17.98
CA ARG A 43 -11.92 0.26 -19.17
C ARG A 43 -11.22 1.61 -19.31
N LYS A 44 -11.93 2.72 -19.07
CA LYS A 44 -11.36 4.07 -19.07
C LYS A 44 -10.31 4.25 -17.97
N ALA A 45 -10.61 3.80 -16.75
CA ALA A 45 -9.68 3.86 -15.64
C ALA A 45 -8.41 3.07 -15.92
N LEU A 46 -8.53 1.82 -16.37
CA LEU A 46 -7.40 0.95 -16.72
C LEU A 46 -6.54 1.53 -17.85
N ASN A 47 -7.16 2.03 -18.92
CA ASN A 47 -6.43 2.67 -20.02
C ASN A 47 -5.61 3.88 -19.56
N LYS A 48 -6.05 4.57 -18.51
CA LYS A 48 -5.33 5.70 -17.92
C LYS A 48 -4.18 5.27 -17.01
N VAL A 49 -4.40 4.26 -16.15
CA VAL A 49 -3.43 3.90 -15.10
C VAL A 49 -2.37 2.89 -15.57
N VAL A 50 -2.70 1.96 -16.46
CA VAL A 50 -1.79 0.88 -16.87
C VAL A 50 -0.47 1.40 -17.46
N PRO A 51 -0.43 2.46 -18.29
CA PRO A 51 0.84 3.03 -18.76
C PRO A 51 1.77 3.56 -17.65
N ALA A 52 1.22 3.85 -16.47
CA ALA A 52 1.94 4.35 -15.30
C ALA A 52 2.43 3.23 -14.37
N VAL A 53 2.16 1.97 -14.72
CA VAL A 53 2.60 0.78 -13.99
C VAL A 53 3.87 0.25 -14.64
N VAL A 54 4.89 0.01 -13.82
CA VAL A 54 6.21 -0.46 -14.26
C VAL A 54 6.57 -1.79 -13.59
N VAL A 55 7.39 -2.60 -14.25
CA VAL A 55 8.12 -3.68 -13.58
C VAL A 55 9.37 -3.08 -12.95
N LEU A 56 9.62 -3.36 -11.68
CA LEU A 56 10.90 -3.10 -11.05
C LEU A 56 11.72 -4.39 -11.04
N ARG A 57 12.87 -4.36 -11.71
CA ARG A 57 13.90 -5.40 -11.60
C ARG A 57 14.92 -4.92 -10.58
N THR A 58 15.06 -5.63 -9.47
CA THR A 58 15.98 -5.27 -8.38
C THR A 58 16.99 -6.38 -8.18
N THR A 59 18.27 -6.03 -8.13
CA THR A 59 19.39 -6.97 -7.91
C THR A 59 20.18 -6.55 -6.67
N ALA A 60 20.04 -7.33 -5.61
CA ALA A 60 20.91 -7.26 -4.44
C ALA A 60 22.18 -8.07 -4.74
N THR A 61 23.30 -7.38 -4.97
CA THR A 61 24.54 -8.02 -5.44
C THR A 61 25.27 -8.78 -4.33
N ARG A 62 24.99 -8.48 -3.06
CA ARG A 62 25.60 -9.11 -1.88
C ARG A 62 24.56 -9.29 -0.79
N SER A 63 24.80 -10.26 0.08
CA SER A 63 24.00 -10.44 1.28
C SER A 63 24.19 -9.23 2.20
N PHE A 64 23.10 -8.75 2.80
CA PHE A 64 23.09 -7.58 3.68
C PHE A 64 21.90 -7.68 4.63
N ASP A 65 22.11 -7.35 5.90
CA ASP A 65 21.05 -7.25 6.93
C ASP A 65 20.06 -8.43 6.88
N THR A 66 20.59 -9.65 7.00
CA THR A 66 19.87 -10.95 6.94
C THR A 66 19.29 -11.35 5.57
N GLU A 67 19.28 -10.49 4.57
CA GLU A 67 18.90 -10.83 3.19
C GLU A 67 20.09 -11.36 2.38
N SER A 68 19.85 -12.38 1.55
CA SER A 68 20.86 -12.93 0.62
C SER A 68 20.91 -12.14 -0.68
N ALA A 69 22.05 -12.23 -1.39
CA ALA A 69 22.13 -11.77 -2.76
C ALA A 69 21.10 -12.47 -3.65
N ALA A 70 20.31 -11.69 -4.39
CA ALA A 70 19.25 -12.19 -5.25
C ALA A 70 18.82 -11.13 -6.26
N SER A 71 18.18 -11.58 -7.34
CA SER A 71 17.43 -10.73 -8.25
C SER A 71 15.94 -11.04 -8.14
N SER A 72 15.11 -10.01 -8.16
CA SER A 72 13.66 -10.13 -8.05
C SER A 72 12.96 -9.13 -8.95
N TYR A 73 11.71 -9.44 -9.26
CA TYR A 73 10.80 -8.57 -9.99
C TYR A 73 9.63 -8.19 -9.11
N ALA A 74 9.16 -6.95 -9.24
CA ALA A 74 8.00 -6.44 -8.54
C ALA A 74 7.26 -5.41 -9.38
N THR A 75 6.09 -4.97 -8.91
CA THR A 75 5.35 -3.88 -9.53
C THR A 75 5.71 -2.54 -8.87
N GLY A 76 5.82 -1.49 -9.68
CA GLY A 76 5.90 -0.11 -9.23
C GLY A 76 4.84 0.76 -9.90
N PHE A 77 4.47 1.84 -9.22
CA PHE A 77 3.46 2.80 -9.67
C PHE A 77 4.06 4.20 -9.71
N ILE A 78 3.94 4.89 -10.84
CA ILE A 78 4.44 6.26 -10.96
C ILE A 78 3.44 7.20 -10.28
N VAL A 79 3.87 7.83 -9.19
CA VAL A 79 3.01 8.70 -8.36
C VAL A 79 3.37 10.18 -8.46
N ASP A 80 4.57 10.51 -8.96
CA ASP A 80 4.97 11.87 -9.33
C ASP A 80 5.85 11.80 -10.58
N LYS A 81 5.26 12.06 -11.76
CA LYS A 81 5.95 12.03 -13.06
C LYS A 81 6.98 13.15 -13.17
N ARG A 82 6.70 14.33 -12.58
CA ARG A 82 7.61 15.48 -12.67
C ARG A 82 8.90 15.25 -11.91
N ARG A 83 8.83 14.59 -10.75
CA ARG A 83 9.99 14.25 -9.91
C ARG A 83 10.53 12.86 -10.19
N GLY A 84 9.87 12.09 -11.04
CA GLY A 84 10.22 10.72 -11.38
C GLY A 84 10.12 9.78 -10.18
N ILE A 85 9.04 9.86 -9.39
CA ILE A 85 8.86 9.02 -8.19
C ILE A 85 8.00 7.80 -8.51
N ILE A 86 8.53 6.64 -8.17
CA ILE A 86 7.84 5.34 -8.24
C ILE A 86 7.58 4.84 -6.83
N LEU A 87 6.32 4.59 -6.52
CA LEU A 87 5.87 3.92 -5.29
C LEU A 87 5.89 2.40 -5.51
N THR A 88 6.41 1.68 -4.52
CA THR A 88 6.38 0.20 -4.48
C THR A 88 6.39 -0.26 -3.02
N ASN A 89 6.41 -1.58 -2.79
CA ASN A 89 6.54 -2.12 -1.45
C ASN A 89 7.95 -1.93 -0.87
N ARG A 90 8.05 -1.81 0.45
CA ARG A 90 9.33 -1.61 1.17
C ARG A 90 10.30 -2.77 0.93
N HIS A 91 9.79 -3.99 0.88
CA HIS A 91 10.61 -5.19 0.65
C HIS A 91 11.24 -5.25 -0.74
N VAL A 92 10.69 -4.51 -1.72
CA VAL A 92 11.24 -4.38 -3.08
C VAL A 92 12.47 -3.48 -3.09
N VAL A 93 12.45 -2.41 -2.28
CA VAL A 93 13.57 -1.45 -2.18
C VAL A 93 14.84 -2.11 -1.63
N LYS A 94 14.70 -3.19 -0.87
CA LYS A 94 15.75 -3.88 -0.12
C LYS A 94 16.36 -3.03 1.01
N PRO A 95 16.83 -3.64 2.12
CA PRO A 95 17.49 -2.92 3.21
C PRO A 95 18.92 -2.49 2.85
N GLY A 96 19.57 -3.22 1.93
CA GLY A 96 20.96 -2.99 1.53
C GLY A 96 21.11 -2.34 0.15
N PRO A 97 22.37 -2.14 -0.29
CA PRO A 97 22.66 -1.62 -1.62
C PRO A 97 22.02 -2.48 -2.72
N VAL A 98 21.33 -1.82 -3.65
CA VAL A 98 20.58 -2.47 -4.73
C VAL A 98 20.88 -1.79 -6.06
N VAL A 99 20.97 -2.59 -7.12
CA VAL A 99 20.92 -2.13 -8.52
C VAL A 99 19.49 -2.36 -9.00
N ALA A 100 18.83 -1.32 -9.48
CA ALA A 100 17.42 -1.40 -9.85
C ALA A 100 17.13 -0.69 -11.18
N GLU A 101 16.19 -1.27 -11.93
CA GLU A 101 15.72 -0.77 -13.22
C GLU A 101 14.20 -0.84 -13.27
N ALA A 102 13.56 0.15 -13.89
CA ALA A 102 12.13 0.14 -14.18
C ALA A 102 11.90 -0.16 -15.66
N MET A 103 11.13 -1.21 -15.95
CA MET A 103 10.65 -1.54 -17.29
C MET A 103 9.23 -1.02 -17.46
N PHE A 104 9.05 -0.12 -18.42
CA PHE A 104 7.77 0.47 -18.77
C PHE A 104 6.98 -0.44 -19.71
N LEU A 105 5.69 -0.14 -19.91
CA LEU A 105 4.78 -0.98 -20.72
C LEU A 105 5.29 -1.21 -22.15
N ASN A 106 5.95 -0.21 -22.75
CA ASN A 106 6.55 -0.29 -24.07
C ASN A 106 7.98 -0.85 -24.08
N ARG A 107 8.43 -1.43 -22.96
CA ARG A 107 9.76 -2.02 -22.74
C ARG A 107 10.91 -1.01 -22.73
N GLU A 108 10.65 0.28 -22.57
CA GLU A 108 11.71 1.22 -22.18
C GLU A 108 12.21 0.84 -20.78
N GLU A 109 13.53 0.62 -20.66
CA GLU A 109 14.18 0.31 -19.39
C GLU A 109 14.98 1.53 -18.94
N VAL A 110 14.75 1.97 -17.70
CA VAL A 110 15.47 3.10 -17.11
C VAL A 110 16.04 2.74 -15.74
N PRO A 111 17.26 3.19 -15.41
CA PRO A 111 17.83 2.98 -14.10
C PRO A 111 17.01 3.74 -13.05
N VAL A 112 16.84 3.12 -11.88
CA VAL A 112 16.14 3.72 -10.76
C VAL A 112 16.93 3.59 -9.47
N HIS A 113 16.77 4.58 -8.58
CA HIS A 113 17.53 4.65 -7.34
C HIS A 113 16.60 4.75 -6.14
N PRO A 114 16.83 3.96 -5.08
CA PRO A 114 16.01 4.04 -3.89
C PRO A 114 16.21 5.42 -3.24
N ILE A 115 15.13 6.12 -2.93
CA ILE A 115 15.16 7.43 -2.26
C ILE A 115 14.52 7.40 -0.88
N TYR A 116 13.69 6.39 -0.60
CA TYR A 116 13.07 6.19 0.69
C TYR A 116 12.65 4.75 0.88
N ARG A 117 12.78 4.27 2.12
CA ARG A 117 12.31 2.97 2.57
C ARG A 117 11.65 3.18 3.92
N ASP A 118 10.34 2.98 4.00
CA ASP A 118 9.63 3.22 5.24
C ASP A 118 10.03 2.21 6.33
N PRO A 119 10.26 2.61 7.59
CA PRO A 119 10.69 1.70 8.64
C PRO A 119 9.56 0.82 9.20
N VAL A 120 8.30 1.23 9.03
CA VAL A 120 7.14 0.62 9.70
C VAL A 120 6.18 0.04 8.67
N HIS A 121 5.77 0.85 7.72
CA HIS A 121 4.80 0.54 6.69
C HIS A 121 5.50 -0.13 5.49
N ASP A 122 4.87 -1.09 4.83
CA ASP A 122 5.48 -1.81 3.69
C ASP A 122 5.43 -1.02 2.38
N PHE A 123 5.93 0.23 2.40
CA PHE A 123 6.12 1.03 1.19
C PHE A 123 7.53 1.62 1.09
N GLY A 124 7.90 2.00 -0.13
CA GLY A 124 9.13 2.71 -0.42
C GLY A 124 9.07 3.42 -1.76
N PHE A 125 10.08 4.24 -2.01
CA PHE A 125 10.15 5.06 -3.21
C PHE A 125 11.46 4.84 -3.95
N PHE A 126 11.34 4.67 -5.26
CA PHE A 126 12.42 4.81 -6.22
C PHE A 126 12.31 6.13 -6.97
N ARG A 127 13.45 6.64 -7.45
CA ARG A 127 13.52 7.76 -8.37
C ARG A 127 14.12 7.34 -9.70
N TYR A 128 13.50 7.79 -10.79
CA TYR A 128 14.02 7.67 -12.15
C TYR A 128 14.17 9.08 -12.77
N ASP A 129 14.84 9.16 -13.92
CA ASP A 129 14.87 10.36 -14.75
C ASP A 129 13.71 10.34 -15.76
N PRO A 130 12.69 11.21 -15.65
CA PRO A 130 11.59 11.26 -16.61
C PRO A 130 12.05 11.55 -18.04
N ALA A 131 13.18 12.24 -18.24
CA ALA A 131 13.72 12.55 -19.56
C ALA A 131 14.32 11.32 -20.27
N ALA A 132 14.57 10.23 -19.53
CA ALA A 132 15.03 8.98 -20.11
C ALA A 132 13.93 8.20 -20.85
N ILE A 133 12.65 8.58 -20.66
CA ILE A 133 11.51 8.01 -21.38
C ILE A 133 11.25 8.82 -22.64
N GLN A 134 11.43 8.20 -23.80
CA GLN A 134 11.43 8.86 -25.10
C GLN A 134 10.14 8.60 -25.89
N PHE A 135 9.51 7.44 -25.71
CA PHE A 135 8.44 6.98 -26.60
C PHE A 135 7.11 6.76 -25.90
N LEU A 136 7.11 6.42 -24.61
CA LEU A 136 5.87 6.22 -23.87
C LEU A 136 5.27 7.55 -23.41
N ASN A 137 4.00 7.78 -23.78
CA ASN A 137 3.17 8.75 -23.10
C ASN A 137 2.36 8.07 -21.99
N TYR A 138 2.46 8.60 -20.77
CA TYR A 138 1.76 8.11 -19.58
C TYR A 138 1.49 9.27 -18.62
N GLU A 139 0.53 9.09 -17.72
CA GLU A 139 0.24 10.03 -16.63
C GLU A 139 0.69 9.45 -15.29
N GLU A 140 0.78 10.28 -14.25
CA GLU A 140 0.97 9.77 -12.88
C GLU A 140 -0.35 9.25 -12.28
N ILE A 141 -0.25 8.33 -11.33
CA ILE A 141 -1.38 7.81 -10.57
C ILE A 141 -1.58 8.69 -9.33
N PRO A 142 -2.67 9.47 -9.25
CA PRO A 142 -2.92 10.32 -8.09
C PRO A 142 -3.27 9.47 -6.87
N LEU A 143 -2.70 9.84 -5.72
CA LEU A 143 -3.06 9.25 -4.43
C LEU A 143 -4.28 9.99 -3.85
N SER A 144 -5.29 9.23 -3.41
CA SER A 144 -6.54 9.79 -2.89
C SER A 144 -6.99 9.04 -1.63
N PRO A 145 -6.36 9.28 -0.47
CA PRO A 145 -6.65 8.55 0.77
C PRO A 145 -8.09 8.70 1.23
N GLU A 146 -8.69 9.89 1.05
CA GLU A 146 -10.07 10.19 1.44
C GLU A 146 -11.14 9.51 0.57
N ALA A 147 -10.75 8.92 -0.56
CA ALA A 147 -11.70 8.25 -1.47
C ALA A 147 -11.96 6.78 -1.10
N ALA A 148 -11.17 6.20 -0.19
CA ALA A 148 -11.33 4.82 0.22
C ALA A 148 -12.49 4.69 1.21
N CYS A 149 -13.52 3.92 0.83
CA CYS A 149 -14.68 3.63 1.68
C CYS A 149 -15.05 2.14 1.60
N VAL A 150 -15.72 1.64 2.64
CA VAL A 150 -16.17 0.24 2.70
C VAL A 150 -17.25 0.01 1.62
N GLY A 151 -17.12 -1.07 0.87
CA GLY A 151 -18.05 -1.42 -0.21
C GLY A 151 -17.67 -0.89 -1.59
N LEU A 152 -16.59 -0.12 -1.70
CA LEU A 152 -16.06 0.33 -3.00
C LEU A 152 -15.54 -0.86 -3.83
N GLU A 153 -15.96 -0.97 -5.10
CA GLU A 153 -15.37 -1.94 -6.02
C GLU A 153 -13.91 -1.57 -6.31
N ILE A 154 -12.99 -2.52 -6.12
CA ILE A 154 -11.57 -2.33 -6.38
C ILE A 154 -11.07 -3.27 -7.48
N ARG A 155 -10.07 -2.81 -8.22
CA ARG A 155 -9.28 -3.63 -9.15
C ARG A 155 -7.83 -3.60 -8.73
N VAL A 156 -7.23 -4.78 -8.65
CA VAL A 156 -5.78 -4.91 -8.41
C VAL A 156 -5.09 -4.92 -9.76
N VAL A 157 -4.19 -3.96 -9.95
CA VAL A 157 -3.35 -3.88 -11.15
C VAL A 157 -1.93 -4.22 -10.73
N GLY A 158 -1.38 -5.26 -11.34
CA GLY A 158 0.00 -5.69 -11.19
C GLY A 158 0.60 -5.93 -12.56
N ASN A 159 1.91 -5.82 -12.67
CA ASN A 159 2.59 -6.18 -13.89
C ASN A 159 2.95 -7.69 -13.88
N ASP A 160 2.31 -8.47 -14.75
CA ASP A 160 2.52 -9.92 -14.91
C ASP A 160 3.85 -10.30 -15.60
N SER A 161 4.63 -9.32 -16.06
CA SER A 161 5.78 -9.58 -16.93
C SER A 161 6.89 -10.42 -16.27
N GLY A 162 6.94 -10.53 -14.94
CA GLY A 162 7.89 -11.39 -14.22
C GLY A 162 7.60 -12.90 -14.28
N GLU A 163 6.41 -13.32 -14.72
CA GLU A 163 6.04 -14.74 -14.78
C GLU A 163 6.43 -15.41 -16.10
N LYS A 164 6.72 -14.62 -17.16
CA LYS A 164 7.10 -15.16 -18.47
C LYS A 164 8.57 -15.56 -18.60
N ASP A 165 9.45 -15.05 -17.75
CA ASP A 165 10.90 -15.31 -17.83
C ASP A 165 11.37 -16.51 -16.98
N LYS A 166 10.46 -17.25 -16.34
CA LYS A 166 10.80 -18.49 -15.60
C LYS A 166 10.81 -19.75 -16.48
N ALA A 167 10.58 -19.62 -17.78
CA ALA A 167 10.58 -20.72 -18.74
C ALA A 167 11.76 -20.58 -19.72
N THR A 168 13.00 -20.72 -19.25
CA THR A 168 14.15 -21.13 -20.07
C THR A 168 15.17 -21.84 -19.19
#